data_AF-A0A370PAG6-F1
#
_entry.id   AF-A0A370PAG6-F1
#
_cell.length_a   1.000
_cell.length_b   1.000
_cell.length_c   1.000
_cell.angle_alpha   90.00
_cell.angle_beta   90.00
_cell.angle_gamma   90.00
#
_symmetry.space_group_name_H-M   'P 1'
#
loop_
_entity.id
_entity.type
_entity.pdbx_description
1 polymer ?
#
loop_
_entity_poly.entity_id
_entity_poly.type
_entity_poly.pdbx_seq_one_letter_code
_entity_poly.pdbx_strand_id
1 'polypeptide(L)'
;MTASDPPATLRDAASTDNRPLDGIKPARNFTKFVEYDFSKITDTKGGFLTEEDDRYNKALHVRDEKAEQKPAHMTQKEWERQQLLKNLHRDRAGPFEPGLSVLDERTRQKTCRECGSLEIDWKWEEALRCCVCHACKDKFPEKYSLLTKTEAREDYLLTNPELQDEELLPHLERPNPHKSTWNNMMLYLRYQVEEYAFSAKKWGSPEALDAEFERRENEKKRRREVKFKSKLEDLKKRTRVDAYRRSRQGATGGNFGDDLGGGGRHVHQWGRSVEDPKTGIGVKKCVDCGMEVEELEF
;
A
#
# COMPACT_ATOMS: atom_id res chain seq x y z
N MET A 1 36.70 20.82 -26.21
CA MET A 1 36.03 19.75 -25.45
C MET A 1 34.67 19.54 -26.09
N THR A 2 34.55 18.49 -26.89
CA THR A 2 33.34 18.14 -27.65
C THR A 2 32.38 17.38 -26.74
N ALA A 3 31.25 18.00 -26.39
CA ALA A 3 30.16 17.30 -25.71
C ALA A 3 29.36 16.51 -26.77
N SER A 4 29.27 15.20 -26.58
CA SER A 4 28.43 14.29 -27.36
C SER A 4 26.99 14.36 -26.84
N ASP A 5 26.03 14.58 -27.74
CA ASP A 5 24.60 14.54 -27.41
C ASP A 5 24.15 13.11 -27.02
N PRO A 6 23.25 12.96 -26.03
CA PRO A 6 22.73 11.66 -25.62
C PRO A 6 21.74 11.08 -26.65
N PRO A 7 21.59 9.75 -26.74
CA PRO A 7 20.71 9.12 -27.73
C PRO A 7 19.22 9.36 -27.41
N ALA A 8 18.44 9.57 -28.47
CA ALA A 8 17.01 9.84 -28.40
C ALA A 8 16.22 8.68 -27.78
N THR A 9 15.46 8.95 -26.74
CA THR A 9 14.48 8.01 -26.16
C THR A 9 13.13 8.13 -26.84
N LEU A 10 12.48 7.00 -27.13
CA LEU A 10 11.18 6.85 -27.82
C LEU A 10 9.95 7.39 -27.04
N ARG A 11 10.09 8.48 -26.29
CA ARG A 11 9.01 9.10 -25.50
C ARG A 11 8.86 10.60 -25.70
N ASP A 12 9.49 11.18 -26.72
CA ASP A 12 9.17 12.53 -27.15
C ASP A 12 8.03 12.50 -28.17
N ALA A 13 6.83 12.87 -27.74
CA ALA A 13 5.67 13.08 -28.60
C ALA A 13 5.77 14.33 -29.48
N ALA A 14 6.96 14.95 -29.55
CA ALA A 14 7.25 16.12 -30.38
C ALA A 14 7.77 15.75 -31.79
N SER A 15 8.14 14.49 -32.04
CA SER A 15 8.63 14.04 -33.34
C SER A 15 7.54 13.30 -34.14
N THR A 16 6.50 14.02 -34.53
CA THR A 16 5.62 13.60 -35.64
C THR A 16 5.84 14.50 -36.84
N ASP A 17 7.04 14.45 -37.42
CA ASP A 17 7.30 15.00 -38.75
C ASP A 17 6.76 14.01 -39.79
N ASN A 18 5.50 14.21 -40.18
CA ASN A 18 4.99 14.06 -41.56
C ASN A 18 3.50 14.39 -41.64
N ARG A 19 3.09 15.54 -41.10
CA ARG A 19 1.84 16.19 -41.50
C ARG A 19 2.16 17.66 -41.79
N PRO A 20 1.89 18.17 -43.01
CA PRO A 20 2.22 19.55 -43.33
C PRO A 20 1.42 20.49 -42.42
N LEU A 21 2.12 21.23 -41.56
CA LEU A 21 1.54 22.24 -40.65
C LEU A 21 0.85 23.38 -41.42
N ASP A 22 1.15 23.56 -42.71
CA ASP A 22 0.47 24.48 -43.63
C ASP A 22 -1.02 24.14 -43.89
N GLY A 23 -1.46 22.93 -43.53
CA GLY A 23 -2.84 22.49 -43.69
C GLY A 23 -3.77 22.81 -42.51
N ILE A 24 -3.23 23.16 -41.34
CA ILE A 24 -4.03 23.43 -40.14
C ILE A 24 -4.42 24.90 -40.16
N LYS A 25 -5.40 25.25 -41.00
CA LYS A 25 -6.01 26.58 -40.96
C LYS A 25 -6.96 26.62 -39.75
N PRO A 26 -6.86 27.63 -38.86
CA PRO A 26 -7.88 27.83 -37.84
C PRO A 26 -9.23 27.97 -38.55
N ALA A 27 -10.25 27.24 -38.10
CA ALA A 27 -11.57 27.33 -38.70
C ALA A 27 -12.00 28.81 -38.69
N ARG A 28 -12.44 29.32 -39.86
CA ARG A 28 -12.66 30.76 -40.12
C ARG A 28 -13.70 31.42 -39.20
N ASN A 29 -14.40 30.61 -38.40
CA ASN A 29 -15.46 31.01 -37.48
C ASN A 29 -15.10 30.80 -35.99
N PHE A 30 -13.85 30.52 -35.64
CA PHE A 30 -13.44 30.68 -34.24
C PHE A 30 -13.33 32.18 -33.96
N THR A 31 -14.27 32.70 -33.18
CA THR A 31 -14.14 34.02 -32.56
C THR A 31 -12.77 34.08 -31.89
N LYS A 32 -11.99 35.13 -32.16
CA LYS A 32 -10.63 35.32 -31.59
C LYS A 32 -10.63 35.44 -30.06
N PHE A 33 -11.81 35.48 -29.47
CA PHE A 33 -12.11 35.60 -28.07
C PHE A 33 -13.26 34.63 -27.82
N VAL A 34 -12.99 33.59 -27.04
CA VAL A 34 -14.04 32.86 -26.34
C VAL A 34 -14.29 33.70 -25.10
N GLU A 35 -15.38 34.47 -25.11
CA GLU A 35 -15.81 35.22 -23.94
C GLU A 35 -16.31 34.19 -22.92
N TYR A 36 -15.40 33.74 -22.05
CA TYR A 36 -15.75 32.88 -20.94
C TYR A 36 -16.57 33.71 -19.95
N ASP A 37 -17.84 33.35 -19.83
CA ASP A 37 -18.69 33.86 -18.78
C ASP A 37 -18.16 33.33 -17.43
N PHE A 38 -17.37 34.16 -16.73
CA PHE A 38 -16.77 33.83 -15.43
C PHE A 38 -17.82 33.51 -14.34
N SER A 39 -19.11 33.73 -14.60
CA SER A 39 -20.17 33.27 -13.69
C SER A 39 -20.45 31.77 -13.80
N LYS A 40 -20.04 31.13 -14.89
CA LYS A 40 -20.24 29.68 -15.16
C LYS A 40 -19.01 28.83 -14.84
N ILE A 41 -17.89 29.45 -14.46
CA ILE A 41 -16.68 28.71 -14.11
C ILE A 41 -16.88 28.05 -12.74
N THR A 42 -16.81 26.72 -12.71
CA THR A 42 -16.83 25.94 -11.47
C THR A 42 -15.39 25.73 -11.02
N ASP A 43 -15.05 26.22 -9.83
CA ASP A 43 -13.72 26.03 -9.24
C ASP A 43 -13.57 24.58 -8.77
N THR A 44 -12.91 23.77 -9.60
CA THR A 44 -12.61 22.35 -9.33
C THR A 44 -11.40 22.15 -8.42
N LYS A 45 -10.87 23.22 -7.78
CA LYS A 45 -9.73 23.19 -6.85
C LYS A 45 -8.54 22.37 -7.38
N GLY A 46 -8.11 22.68 -8.61
CA GLY A 46 -6.88 22.12 -9.19
C GLY A 46 -7.05 21.18 -10.38
N GLY A 47 -8.24 21.07 -10.97
CA GLY A 47 -8.49 20.36 -12.24
C GLY A 47 -8.74 21.32 -13.40
N PHE A 48 -8.17 21.06 -14.58
CA PHE A 48 -8.42 21.88 -15.78
C PHE A 48 -9.75 21.56 -16.50
N LEU A 49 -10.47 20.51 -16.07
CA LEU A 49 -11.76 20.10 -16.64
C LEU A 49 -12.86 20.13 -15.58
N THR A 50 -14.08 20.50 -15.99
CA THR A 50 -15.28 20.45 -15.14
C THR A 50 -15.82 19.02 -14.99
N GLU A 51 -16.72 18.79 -14.03
CA GLU A 51 -17.43 17.50 -13.88
C GLU A 51 -18.19 17.09 -15.16
N GLU A 52 -18.66 18.07 -15.93
CA GLU A 52 -19.36 17.87 -17.21
C GLU A 52 -18.38 17.44 -18.32
N ASP A 53 -17.19 18.02 -18.35
CA ASP A 53 -16.18 17.75 -19.38
C ASP A 53 -15.43 16.43 -19.15
N ASP A 54 -15.26 16.00 -17.88
CA ASP A 54 -14.55 14.76 -17.52
C ASP A 54 -15.46 13.78 -16.75
N ARG A 55 -16.39 13.19 -17.49
CA ARG A 55 -17.40 12.23 -16.97
C ARG A 55 -16.78 10.97 -16.33
N TYR A 56 -15.52 10.66 -16.61
CA TYR A 56 -14.85 9.44 -16.12
C TYR A 56 -13.94 9.69 -14.91
N ASN A 57 -13.74 10.95 -14.52
CA ASN A 57 -12.86 11.30 -13.41
C ASN A 57 -13.54 11.09 -12.06
N LYS A 58 -13.27 9.93 -11.46
CA LYS A 58 -13.80 9.57 -10.14
C LYS A 58 -13.43 10.56 -9.03
N ALA A 59 -12.37 11.35 -9.15
CA ALA A 59 -12.01 12.33 -8.12
C ALA A 59 -12.92 13.57 -8.15
N LEU A 60 -13.44 13.96 -9.33
CA LEU A 60 -14.40 15.05 -9.48
C LEU A 60 -15.83 14.61 -9.15
N HIS A 61 -16.20 13.36 -9.45
CA HIS A 61 -17.56 12.83 -9.20
C HIS A 61 -17.80 12.34 -7.76
N VAL A 62 -16.78 12.34 -6.88
CA VAL A 62 -16.99 12.06 -5.45
C VAL A 62 -17.55 13.33 -4.80
N ARG A 63 -18.87 13.45 -4.83
CA ARG A 63 -19.58 14.41 -3.99
C ARG A 63 -19.43 13.95 -2.55
N ASP A 64 -18.48 14.54 -1.82
CA ASP A 64 -18.48 14.44 -0.37
C ASP A 64 -19.78 15.06 0.13
N GLU A 65 -20.79 14.24 0.43
CA GLU A 65 -22.09 14.67 0.97
C GLU A 65 -21.95 15.48 2.28
N LYS A 66 -20.78 15.41 2.91
CA LYS A 66 -20.41 16.15 4.13
C LYS A 66 -19.61 17.44 3.88
N ALA A 67 -19.19 17.73 2.66
CA ALA A 67 -18.52 18.98 2.35
C ALA A 67 -19.58 20.10 2.33
N GLU A 68 -19.65 20.87 3.41
CA GLU A 68 -20.53 22.04 3.51
C GLU A 68 -20.30 22.96 2.30
N GLN A 69 -21.29 23.06 1.42
CA GLN A 69 -21.25 23.99 0.29
C GLN A 69 -21.34 25.42 0.80
N LYS A 70 -20.70 26.34 0.07
CA LYS A 70 -20.74 27.77 0.37
C LYS A 70 -22.19 28.27 0.39
N PRO A 71 -22.65 28.92 1.47
CA PRO A 71 -23.98 29.53 1.52
C PRO A 71 -24.14 30.62 0.45
N ALA A 72 -25.30 30.65 -0.23
CA ALA A 72 -25.57 31.56 -1.35
C ALA A 72 -25.49 33.06 -1.02
N HIS A 73 -25.58 33.43 0.26
CA HIS A 73 -25.59 34.81 0.73
C HIS A 73 -24.22 35.32 1.20
N MET A 74 -23.16 34.51 1.11
CA MET A 74 -21.83 34.84 1.65
C MET A 74 -20.80 35.02 0.55
N THR A 75 -19.87 35.98 0.72
CA THR A 75 -18.76 36.14 -0.21
C THR A 75 -17.75 34.99 -0.08
N GLN A 76 -16.95 34.73 -1.12
CA GLN A 76 -15.95 33.65 -1.11
C GLN A 76 -14.95 33.81 0.05
N LYS A 77 -14.47 35.04 0.22
CA LYS A 77 -13.50 35.41 1.25
C LYS A 77 -14.04 35.23 2.66
N GLU A 78 -15.32 35.56 2.89
CA GLU A 78 -15.98 35.36 4.17
C GLU A 78 -16.18 33.89 4.49
N TRP A 79 -16.53 33.09 3.49
CA TRP A 79 -16.67 31.65 3.65
C TRP A 79 -15.34 30.97 4.02
N GLU A 80 -14.26 31.33 3.32
CA GLU A 80 -12.91 30.86 3.65
C GLU A 80 -12.48 31.27 5.06
N ARG A 81 -12.78 32.52 5.47
CA ARG A 81 -12.52 32.99 6.83
C ARG A 81 -13.32 32.20 7.87
N GLN A 82 -14.58 31.86 7.59
CA GLN A 82 -15.40 31.05 8.48
C GLN A 82 -14.89 29.61 8.58
N GLN A 83 -14.51 29.00 7.47
CA GLN A 83 -13.90 27.67 7.46
C GLN A 83 -12.57 27.64 8.23
N LEU A 84 -11.74 28.68 8.06
CA LEU A 84 -10.51 28.84 8.84
C LEU A 84 -10.81 28.96 10.33
N LEU A 85 -11.77 29.80 10.73
CA LEU A 85 -12.16 29.94 12.14
C LEU A 85 -12.73 28.65 12.71
N LYS A 86 -13.57 27.92 11.97
CA LYS A 86 -14.08 26.60 12.36
C LYS A 86 -12.93 25.60 12.57
N ASN A 87 -11.95 25.57 11.67
CA ASN A 87 -10.78 24.72 11.79
C ASN A 87 -9.92 25.09 13.00
N LEU A 88 -9.62 26.38 13.20
CA LEU A 88 -8.88 26.85 14.38
C LEU A 88 -9.59 26.53 15.70
N HIS A 89 -10.92 26.62 15.72
CA HIS A 89 -11.72 26.27 16.88
C HIS A 89 -11.69 24.75 17.15
N ARG A 90 -11.87 23.93 16.11
CA ARG A 90 -11.77 22.46 16.21
C ARG A 90 -10.38 22.03 16.70
N ASP A 91 -9.34 22.62 16.13
CA ASP A 91 -7.97 22.24 16.41
C ASP A 91 -7.39 22.96 17.66
N ARG A 92 -8.23 23.81 18.31
CA ARG A 92 -7.92 24.73 19.42
C ARG A 92 -6.59 25.44 19.24
N ALA A 93 -6.37 26.00 18.05
CA ALA A 93 -5.12 26.62 17.64
C ALA A 93 -5.22 28.15 17.61
N GLY A 94 -4.12 28.84 17.89
CA GLY A 94 -4.05 30.30 17.89
C GLY A 94 -4.90 30.92 19.00
N PRO A 95 -5.86 31.81 18.71
CA PRO A 95 -6.66 32.49 19.74
C PRO A 95 -7.50 31.56 20.63
N PHE A 96 -7.68 30.31 20.23
CA PHE A 96 -8.46 29.30 20.95
C PHE A 96 -7.58 28.29 21.71
N GLU A 97 -6.26 28.51 21.74
CA GLU A 97 -5.39 27.71 22.60
C GLU A 97 -5.83 27.87 24.06
N PRO A 98 -5.80 26.80 24.87
CA PRO A 98 -6.04 26.91 26.30
C PRO A 98 -5.04 27.93 26.84
N GLY A 99 -5.54 29.11 27.21
CA GLY A 99 -4.68 30.21 27.60
C GLY A 99 -3.81 29.77 28.77
N LEU A 100 -2.53 30.17 28.77
CA LEU A 100 -1.74 30.20 30.00
C LEU A 100 -2.51 31.12 30.97
N SER A 101 -3.32 30.52 31.83
CA SER A 101 -4.12 31.23 32.81
C SER A 101 -3.16 31.79 33.86
N VAL A 102 -2.66 33.00 33.60
CA VAL A 102 -1.88 33.81 34.54
C VAL A 102 -2.66 34.04 35.85
N LEU A 103 -3.99 33.87 35.80
CA LEU A 103 -4.92 33.99 36.93
C LEU A 103 -5.17 32.68 37.68
N ASP A 104 -4.76 31.52 37.16
CA ASP A 104 -4.91 30.27 37.91
C ASP A 104 -3.86 30.17 39.02
N GLU A 105 -4.28 29.63 40.17
CA GLU A 105 -3.39 29.37 41.30
C GLU A 105 -2.13 28.64 40.83
N ARG A 106 -0.95 29.07 41.30
CA ARG A 106 0.37 28.53 40.90
C ARG A 106 0.49 27.01 41.05
N THR A 107 -0.33 26.40 41.90
CA THR A 107 -0.46 24.94 42.09
C THR A 107 -1.15 24.20 40.94
N ARG A 108 -1.96 24.89 40.12
CA ARG A 108 -2.62 24.33 38.93
C ARG A 108 -1.84 24.58 37.64
N GLN A 109 -0.80 25.43 37.70
CA GLN A 109 0.05 25.72 36.55
C GLN A 109 0.93 24.52 36.22
N LYS A 110 0.58 23.84 35.13
CA LYS A 110 1.38 22.75 34.58
C LYS A 110 2.63 23.34 33.92
N THR A 111 3.80 22.86 34.34
CA THR A 111 5.10 23.28 33.82
C THR A 111 5.76 22.11 33.09
N CYS A 112 6.69 22.43 32.19
CA CYS A 112 7.46 21.42 31.50
C CYS A 112 8.32 20.62 32.49
N ARG A 113 8.26 19.28 32.41
CA ARG A 113 9.04 18.36 33.27
C ARG A 113 10.55 18.59 33.24
N GLU A 114 11.10 19.01 32.09
CA GLU A 114 12.55 19.11 31.89
C GLU A 114 13.10 20.51 32.16
N CYS A 115 12.41 21.57 31.74
CA CYS A 115 12.92 22.95 31.84
C CYS A 115 12.08 23.89 32.71
N GLY A 116 10.93 23.45 33.21
CA GLY A 116 10.02 24.28 34.03
C GLY A 116 9.29 25.38 33.26
N SER A 117 9.40 25.45 31.93
CA SER A 117 8.66 26.43 31.12
C SER A 117 7.14 26.22 31.24
N LEU A 118 6.39 27.32 31.20
CA LEU A 118 4.92 27.30 31.19
C LEU A 118 4.35 27.00 29.79
N GLU A 119 5.17 27.11 28.74
CA GLU A 119 4.78 26.85 27.35
C GLU A 119 4.79 25.34 27.04
N ILE A 120 3.82 24.62 27.60
CA ILE A 120 3.65 23.18 27.37
C ILE A 120 2.74 22.89 26.18
N ASP A 121 2.96 21.76 25.51
CA ASP A 121 2.03 21.27 24.51
C ASP A 121 0.80 20.65 25.18
N TRP A 122 -0.31 21.38 25.16
CA TRP A 122 -1.57 20.97 25.76
C TRP A 122 -2.16 19.70 25.14
N LYS A 123 -1.87 19.39 23.86
CA LYS A 123 -2.36 18.15 23.21
C LYS A 123 -1.71 16.92 23.83
N TRP A 124 -0.42 17.02 24.15
CA TRP A 124 0.32 15.94 24.83
C TRP A 124 -0.08 15.83 26.30
N GLU A 125 -0.45 16.94 26.91
CA GLU A 125 -0.95 16.95 28.27
C GLU A 125 -2.31 16.23 28.36
N GLU A 126 -3.26 16.55 27.49
CA GLU A 126 -4.60 15.92 27.48
C GLU A 126 -4.54 14.45 27.05
N ALA A 127 -3.86 14.13 25.94
CA ALA A 127 -3.87 12.78 25.38
C ALA A 127 -2.87 11.82 26.05
N LEU A 128 -1.68 12.31 26.38
CA LEU A 128 -0.56 11.48 26.84
C LEU A 128 -0.22 11.71 28.32
N ARG A 129 -0.93 12.61 29.01
CA ARG A 129 -0.70 12.99 30.41
C ARG A 129 0.73 13.48 30.66
N CYS A 130 1.34 14.10 29.64
CA CYS A 130 2.75 14.47 29.64
C CYS A 130 2.94 15.98 29.40
N CYS A 131 3.47 16.69 30.40
CA CYS A 131 3.71 18.13 30.35
C CYS A 131 5.13 18.44 29.83
N VAL A 132 5.27 18.70 28.52
CA VAL A 132 6.57 18.97 27.88
C VAL A 132 6.44 20.09 26.84
N CYS A 133 7.40 21.02 26.84
CA CYS A 133 7.48 22.09 25.83
C CYS A 133 8.11 21.59 24.53
N HIS A 134 7.83 22.26 23.40
CA HIS A 134 8.33 21.83 22.09
C HIS A 134 9.87 21.75 22.05
N ALA A 135 10.56 22.72 22.64
CA ALA A 135 12.02 22.73 22.70
C ALA A 135 12.61 21.51 23.43
N CYS A 136 11.94 20.98 24.46
CA CYS A 136 12.42 19.79 25.17
C CYS A 136 12.10 18.50 24.43
N LYS A 137 11.06 18.48 23.59
CA LYS A 137 10.77 17.33 22.70
C LYS A 137 11.92 17.11 21.72
N ASP A 138 12.42 18.20 21.14
CA ASP A 138 13.51 18.15 20.16
C ASP A 138 14.88 17.90 20.80
N LYS A 139 15.09 18.35 22.04
CA LYS A 139 16.33 18.12 22.79
C LYS A 139 16.50 16.68 23.27
N PHE A 140 15.40 16.00 23.59
CA PHE A 140 15.39 14.65 24.18
C PHE A 140 14.54 13.67 23.35
N PRO A 141 14.90 13.42 22.08
CA PRO A 141 14.15 12.48 21.24
C PRO A 141 14.19 11.06 21.80
N GLU A 142 15.23 10.68 22.53
CA GLU A 142 15.36 9.37 23.18
C GLU A 142 14.31 9.13 24.27
N LYS A 143 13.67 10.17 24.81
CA LYS A 143 12.55 10.03 25.76
C LYS A 143 11.20 10.32 25.12
N TYR A 144 11.15 11.37 24.30
CA TYR A 144 9.91 11.94 23.80
C TYR A 144 9.59 11.55 22.35
N SER A 145 10.39 10.71 21.70
CA SER A 145 10.01 10.13 20.41
C SER A 145 8.70 9.35 20.55
N LEU A 146 7.82 9.56 19.57
CA LEU A 146 6.59 8.78 19.43
C LEU A 146 6.90 7.45 18.75
N LEU A 147 6.33 6.37 19.26
CA LEU A 147 6.43 5.02 18.72
C LEU A 147 5.06 4.57 18.23
N THR A 148 5.01 3.97 17.05
CA THR A 148 3.79 3.33 16.55
C THR A 148 3.45 2.08 17.36
N LYS A 149 2.18 1.68 17.37
CA LYS A 149 1.74 0.40 17.97
C LYS A 149 2.61 -0.79 17.55
N THR A 150 3.01 -0.84 16.28
CA THR A 150 3.84 -1.92 15.72
C THR A 150 5.25 -1.89 16.29
N GLU A 151 5.88 -0.72 16.36
CA GLU A 151 7.21 -0.55 16.96
C GLU A 151 7.18 -0.90 18.45
N ALA A 152 6.22 -0.38 19.20
CA ALA A 152 6.08 -0.70 20.63
C ALA A 152 5.88 -2.21 20.89
N ARG A 153 5.13 -2.89 20.01
CA ARG A 153 4.91 -4.34 20.09
C ARG A 153 6.17 -5.14 19.74
N GLU A 154 6.93 -4.70 18.76
CA GLU A 154 8.08 -5.44 18.21
C GLU A 154 9.35 -5.21 19.03
N ASP A 155 9.62 -3.96 19.43
CA ASP A 155 10.82 -3.58 20.16
C ASP A 155 10.72 -3.93 21.66
N TYR A 156 9.55 -3.71 22.27
CA TYR A 156 9.34 -3.96 23.72
C TYR A 156 8.56 -5.25 24.01
N LEU A 157 8.25 -6.02 22.97
CA LEU A 157 7.58 -7.31 23.06
C LEU A 157 6.25 -7.26 23.84
N LEU A 158 5.57 -6.11 23.79
CA LEU A 158 4.29 -5.87 24.42
C LEU A 158 3.15 -6.56 23.66
N THR A 159 2.05 -6.81 24.35
CA THR A 159 0.87 -7.45 23.77
C THR A 159 -0.17 -6.42 23.33
N ASN A 160 -1.05 -6.81 22.39
CA ASN A 160 -2.11 -5.91 21.94
C ASN A 160 -3.07 -5.44 23.06
N PRO A 161 -3.49 -6.29 24.02
CA PRO A 161 -4.33 -5.85 25.13
C PRO A 161 -3.67 -4.78 26.00
N GLU A 162 -2.37 -4.93 26.31
CA GLU A 162 -1.61 -3.94 27.10
C GLU A 162 -1.49 -2.61 26.36
N LEU A 163 -1.31 -2.64 25.03
CA LEU A 163 -1.23 -1.44 24.21
C LEU A 163 -2.59 -0.75 24.01
N GLN A 164 -3.69 -1.49 24.10
CA GLN A 164 -5.05 -0.94 23.96
C GLN A 164 -5.60 -0.36 25.27
N ASP A 165 -4.95 -0.64 26.40
CA ASP A 165 -5.34 -0.12 27.70
C ASP A 165 -4.87 1.34 27.85
N GLU A 166 -5.81 2.28 27.73
CA GLU A 166 -5.58 3.72 27.86
C GLU A 166 -5.17 4.15 29.28
N GLU A 167 -5.51 3.37 30.31
CA GLU A 167 -5.09 3.68 31.67
C GLU A 167 -3.61 3.34 31.87
N LEU A 168 -3.16 2.28 31.22
CA LEU A 168 -1.80 1.77 31.30
C LEU A 168 -0.84 2.54 30.39
N LEU A 169 -1.21 2.69 29.11
CA LEU A 169 -0.40 3.31 28.07
C LEU A 169 -1.27 4.29 27.27
N PRO A 170 -1.31 5.58 27.68
CA PRO A 170 -2.04 6.59 26.92
C PRO A 170 -1.40 6.77 25.54
N HIS A 171 -2.22 7.03 24.53
CA HIS A 171 -1.79 7.09 23.14
C HIS A 171 -2.45 8.24 22.38
N LEU A 172 -1.78 8.65 21.30
CA LEU A 172 -2.28 9.65 20.37
C LEU A 172 -2.74 8.97 19.08
N GLU A 173 -3.99 9.18 18.71
CA GLU A 173 -4.51 8.73 17.43
C GLU A 173 -4.18 9.72 16.31
N ARG A 174 -3.65 9.20 15.19
CA ARG A 174 -3.43 9.97 13.96
C ARG A 174 -3.97 9.21 12.74
N PRO A 175 -4.42 9.91 11.69
CA PRO A 175 -4.80 9.24 10.45
C PRO A 175 -3.59 8.52 9.87
N ASN A 176 -3.82 7.35 9.28
CA ASN A 176 -2.74 6.54 8.72
C ASN A 176 -2.14 7.25 7.48
N PRO A 177 -0.80 7.41 7.39
CA PRO A 177 -0.12 8.19 6.36
C PRO A 177 -0.23 7.54 4.99
N HIS A 178 -0.47 6.23 4.93
CA HIS A 178 -0.67 5.54 3.66
C HIS A 178 -2.07 5.82 3.10
N LYS A 179 -3.12 5.66 3.92
CA LYS A 179 -4.51 5.92 3.55
C LYS A 179 -5.31 6.33 4.78
N SER A 180 -5.95 7.51 4.72
CA SER A 180 -6.82 8.02 5.79
C SER A 180 -8.07 7.16 6.03
N THR A 181 -8.44 6.28 5.10
CA THR A 181 -9.55 5.34 5.24
C THR A 181 -9.20 4.08 6.03
N TRP A 182 -7.91 3.84 6.29
CA TRP A 182 -7.47 2.74 7.14
C TRP A 182 -7.60 3.10 8.61
N ASN A 183 -7.50 2.09 9.48
CA ASN A 183 -7.50 2.30 10.92
C ASN A 183 -6.41 3.33 11.31
N ASN A 184 -6.77 4.22 12.23
CA ASN A 184 -5.87 5.23 12.77
C ASN A 184 -4.60 4.57 13.32
N MET A 185 -3.46 5.24 13.15
CA MET A 185 -2.26 4.86 13.89
C MET A 185 -2.41 5.28 15.34
N MET A 186 -1.89 4.46 16.25
CA MET A 186 -1.73 4.81 17.65
C MET A 186 -0.26 5.06 17.92
N LEU A 187 0.02 6.23 18.49
CA LEU A 187 1.36 6.72 18.82
C LEU A 187 1.52 6.76 20.34
N TYR A 188 2.58 6.14 20.85
CA TYR A 188 2.91 6.04 22.26
C TYR A 188 4.19 6.82 22.57
N LEU A 189 4.34 7.34 23.78
CA LEU A 189 5.62 7.94 24.20
C LEU A 189 6.63 6.87 24.57
N ARG A 190 7.82 6.96 23.98
CA ARG A 190 8.93 6.02 24.23
C ARG A 190 9.20 5.83 25.72
N TYR A 191 9.38 6.89 26.49
CA TYR A 191 9.69 6.74 27.92
C TYR A 191 8.58 6.03 28.71
N GLN A 192 7.29 6.23 28.37
CA GLN A 192 6.18 5.57 29.06
C GLN A 192 6.16 4.07 28.76
N VAL A 193 6.42 3.73 27.50
CA VAL A 193 6.54 2.34 27.04
C VAL A 193 7.72 1.66 27.73
N GLU A 194 8.88 2.32 27.80
CA GLU A 194 10.08 1.84 28.50
C GLU A 194 9.82 1.66 30.01
N GLU A 195 9.23 2.67 30.68
CA GLU A 195 8.88 2.59 32.10
C GLU A 195 7.96 1.40 32.40
N TYR A 196 6.98 1.12 31.54
CA TYR A 196 6.11 -0.05 31.69
C TYR A 196 6.80 -1.36 31.35
N ALA A 197 7.53 -1.43 30.23
CA ALA A 197 8.21 -2.64 29.78
C ALA A 197 9.27 -3.10 30.78
N PHE A 198 10.06 -2.16 31.31
CA PHE A 198 11.08 -2.43 32.31
C PHE A 198 10.50 -2.56 33.73
N SER A 199 9.23 -2.26 33.94
CA SER A 199 8.60 -2.47 35.24
C SER A 199 8.55 -3.96 35.61
N ALA A 200 8.48 -4.24 36.91
CA ALA A 200 8.29 -5.60 37.43
C ALA A 200 6.98 -6.26 36.96
N LYS A 201 6.03 -5.52 36.39
CA LYS A 201 4.79 -6.06 35.83
C LYS A 201 5.03 -6.84 34.53
N LYS A 202 6.11 -6.52 33.80
CA LYS A 202 6.40 -7.10 32.47
C LYS A 202 7.75 -7.82 32.44
N TRP A 203 8.84 -7.09 32.23
CA TRP A 203 10.18 -7.68 32.06
C TRP A 203 11.10 -7.43 33.27
N GLY A 204 10.83 -6.41 34.08
CA GLY A 204 11.58 -6.10 35.31
C GLY A 204 12.95 -5.45 35.11
N SER A 205 13.66 -5.75 34.03
CA SER A 205 14.88 -5.05 33.63
C SER A 205 15.06 -5.03 32.11
N PRO A 206 15.85 -4.09 31.56
CA PRO A 206 16.22 -4.09 30.15
C PRO A 206 16.94 -5.39 29.74
N GLU A 207 17.82 -5.90 30.61
CA GLU A 207 18.56 -7.15 30.36
C GLU A 207 17.63 -8.37 30.21
N ALA A 208 16.54 -8.41 30.97
CA ALA A 208 15.55 -9.49 30.87
C ALA A 208 14.74 -9.41 29.57
N LEU A 209 14.45 -8.21 29.07
CA LEU A 209 13.83 -8.01 27.76
C LEU A 209 14.77 -8.50 26.65
N ASP A 210 16.04 -8.13 26.69
CA ASP A 210 17.05 -8.55 25.71
C ASP A 210 17.21 -10.08 25.68
N ALA A 211 17.28 -10.72 26.87
CA ALA A 211 17.35 -12.17 26.97
C ALA A 211 16.11 -12.87 26.36
N GLU A 212 14.92 -12.27 26.50
CA GLU A 212 13.71 -12.79 25.87
C GLU A 212 13.77 -12.63 24.35
N PHE A 213 14.19 -11.45 23.89
CA PHE A 213 14.34 -11.15 22.47
C PHE A 213 15.27 -12.15 21.78
N GLU A 214 16.45 -12.41 22.36
CA GLU A 214 17.38 -13.42 21.85
C GLU A 214 16.76 -14.83 21.82
N ARG A 215 16.00 -15.20 22.85
CA ARG A 215 15.27 -16.47 22.88
C ARG A 215 14.28 -16.57 21.72
N ARG A 216 13.49 -15.51 21.44
CA ARG A 216 12.53 -15.48 20.32
C ARG A 216 13.21 -15.56 18.97
N GLU A 217 14.29 -14.82 18.75
CA GLU A 217 15.00 -14.85 17.47
C GLU A 217 15.68 -16.21 17.23
N ASN A 218 16.27 -16.81 18.26
CA ASN A 218 16.81 -18.17 18.18
C ASN A 218 15.73 -19.21 17.87
N GLU A 219 14.55 -19.11 18.52
CA GLU A 219 13.44 -20.00 18.21
C GLU A 219 12.90 -19.80 16.79
N LYS A 220 12.76 -18.56 16.35
CA LYS A 220 12.32 -18.21 14.99
C LYS A 220 13.32 -18.72 13.94
N LYS A 221 14.62 -18.66 14.21
CA LYS A 221 15.68 -19.25 13.38
C LYS A 221 15.52 -20.78 13.33
N ARG A 222 15.40 -21.44 14.48
CA ARG A 222 15.19 -22.89 14.56
C ARG A 222 13.93 -23.34 13.79
N ARG A 223 12.81 -22.64 13.96
CA ARG A 223 11.55 -22.93 13.25
C ARG A 223 11.71 -22.75 11.73
N ARG A 224 12.45 -21.72 11.29
CA ARG A 224 12.78 -21.51 9.87
C ARG A 224 13.63 -22.65 9.32
N GLU A 225 14.66 -23.09 10.05
CA GLU A 225 15.52 -24.21 9.66
C GLU A 225 14.76 -25.54 9.57
N VAL A 226 13.90 -25.85 10.55
CA VAL A 226 13.07 -27.06 10.53
C VAL A 226 12.11 -27.04 9.34
N LYS A 227 11.42 -25.91 9.10
CA LYS A 227 10.54 -25.76 7.92
C LYS A 227 11.31 -25.91 6.61
N PHE A 228 12.53 -25.39 6.54
CA PHE A 228 13.38 -25.53 5.36
C PHE A 228 13.79 -27.00 5.13
N LYS A 229 14.24 -27.70 6.17
CA LYS A 229 14.59 -29.13 6.11
C LYS A 229 13.40 -29.98 5.69
N SER A 230 12.22 -29.76 6.29
CA SER A 230 10.99 -30.46 5.92
C SER A 230 10.62 -30.23 4.45
N LYS A 231 10.67 -28.99 3.96
CA LYS A 231 10.41 -28.69 2.54
C LYS A 231 11.42 -29.38 1.60
N LEU A 232 12.68 -29.48 2.03
CA LEU A 232 13.73 -30.13 1.24
C LEU A 232 13.55 -31.66 1.21
N GLU A 233 13.13 -32.27 2.32
CA GLU A 233 12.77 -33.69 2.36
C GLU A 233 11.53 -33.98 1.51
N ASP A 234 10.51 -33.14 1.58
CA ASP A 234 9.31 -33.29 0.75
C ASP A 234 9.62 -33.14 -0.73
N LEU A 235 10.51 -32.20 -1.10
CA LEU A 235 11.00 -32.07 -2.46
C LEU A 235 11.73 -33.34 -2.92
N LYS A 236 12.67 -33.86 -2.11
CA LYS A 236 13.37 -35.12 -2.39
C LYS A 236 12.41 -36.31 -2.56
N LYS A 237 11.39 -36.41 -1.70
CA LYS A 237 10.37 -37.46 -1.79
C LYS A 237 9.57 -37.34 -3.10
N ARG A 238 9.14 -36.13 -3.46
CA ARG A 238 8.43 -35.88 -4.74
C ARG A 238 9.29 -36.26 -5.94
N THR A 239 10.54 -35.80 -6.00
CA THR A 239 11.46 -36.14 -7.10
C THR A 239 11.73 -37.64 -7.17
N ARG A 240 11.87 -38.33 -6.04
CA ARG A 240 12.07 -39.79 -5.99
C ARG A 240 10.84 -40.56 -6.49
N VAL A 241 9.64 -40.15 -6.08
CA VAL A 241 8.39 -40.77 -6.54
C VAL A 241 8.20 -40.55 -8.04
N ASP A 242 8.51 -39.35 -8.55
CA ASP A 242 8.49 -39.06 -9.98
C ASP A 242 9.47 -39.94 -10.77
N ALA A 243 10.71 -40.07 -10.29
CA ALA A 243 11.72 -40.92 -10.91
C ALA A 243 11.29 -42.41 -10.91
N TYR A 244 10.74 -42.90 -9.79
CA TYR A 244 10.22 -44.27 -9.68
C TYR A 244 8.99 -44.51 -10.57
N ARG A 245 8.10 -43.52 -10.70
CA ARG A 245 6.94 -43.58 -11.59
C ARG A 245 7.38 -43.63 -13.05
N ARG A 246 8.37 -42.82 -13.43
CA ARG A 246 9.02 -42.83 -14.76
C ARG A 246 9.64 -44.19 -15.08
N SER A 247 10.40 -44.78 -14.15
CA SER A 247 11.04 -46.08 -14.36
C SER A 247 10.05 -47.26 -14.47
N ARG A 248 8.85 -47.11 -13.90
CA ARG A 248 7.82 -48.17 -13.91
C ARG A 248 6.81 -48.03 -15.06
N GLN A 249 6.68 -46.83 -15.63
CA GLN A 249 5.80 -46.54 -16.77
C GLN A 249 6.51 -46.58 -18.14
N GLY A 250 7.82 -46.83 -18.19
CA GLY A 250 8.56 -47.02 -19.44
C GLY A 250 9.46 -48.26 -19.42
N ALA A 251 9.15 -49.26 -20.26
CA ALA A 251 10.10 -50.29 -20.68
C ALA A 251 11.02 -49.78 -21.82
N THR A 252 10.83 -48.53 -22.26
CA THR A 252 11.68 -47.82 -23.21
C THR A 252 12.09 -46.50 -22.57
N GLY A 253 13.40 -46.31 -22.40
CA GLY A 253 13.98 -45.25 -21.57
C GLY A 253 13.67 -43.84 -22.06
N GLY A 254 12.83 -43.12 -21.31
CA GLY A 254 12.68 -41.67 -21.46
C GLY A 254 13.72 -40.91 -20.65
N ASN A 255 14.25 -39.83 -21.21
CA ASN A 255 15.28 -38.99 -20.60
C ASN A 255 14.66 -37.80 -19.84
N PHE A 256 15.46 -37.09 -19.03
CA PHE A 256 14.99 -35.91 -18.29
C PHE A 256 14.54 -34.80 -19.25
N GLY A 257 13.22 -34.57 -19.33
CA GLY A 257 12.59 -33.62 -20.25
C GLY A 257 11.42 -34.19 -21.06
N ASP A 258 11.23 -35.51 -21.05
CA ASP A 258 10.14 -36.14 -21.80
C ASP A 258 8.78 -36.02 -21.09
N ASP A 259 7.75 -35.65 -21.86
CA ASP A 259 6.39 -35.47 -21.38
C ASP A 259 5.77 -36.80 -20.94
N LEU A 260 5.39 -36.87 -19.67
CA LEU A 260 4.74 -38.03 -19.06
C LEU A 260 3.26 -38.11 -19.45
N GLY A 261 2.99 -38.73 -20.59
CA GLY A 261 1.65 -39.16 -20.97
C GLY A 261 1.68 -39.92 -22.29
N GLY A 262 1.13 -41.15 -22.31
CA GLY A 262 0.91 -41.95 -23.52
C GLY A 262 -0.16 -41.36 -24.44
N GLY A 263 -0.02 -40.08 -24.73
CA GLY A 263 -0.88 -39.26 -25.57
C GLY A 263 -0.04 -38.16 -26.23
N GLY A 264 1.22 -38.48 -26.57
CA GLY A 264 2.02 -37.63 -27.42
C GLY A 264 1.25 -37.39 -28.72
N ARG A 265 0.96 -36.13 -29.02
CA ARG A 265 0.49 -35.72 -30.34
C ARG A 265 1.58 -36.10 -31.33
N HIS A 266 1.45 -37.27 -31.94
CA HIS A 266 2.31 -37.68 -33.06
C HIS A 266 1.59 -37.29 -34.36
N VAL A 267 2.38 -37.01 -35.39
CA VAL A 267 1.85 -36.74 -36.72
C VAL A 267 1.48 -38.08 -37.34
N HIS A 268 0.20 -38.26 -37.67
CA HIS A 268 -0.27 -39.53 -38.23
C HIS A 268 0.34 -39.76 -39.63
N GLN A 269 1.12 -40.83 -39.76
CA GLN A 269 1.51 -41.36 -41.07
C GLN A 269 0.49 -42.43 -41.49
N TRP A 270 -0.32 -42.12 -42.50
CA TRP A 270 -1.38 -42.99 -42.99
C TRP A 270 -0.83 -44.04 -43.96
N GLY A 271 -1.18 -45.30 -43.72
CA GLY A 271 -0.86 -46.42 -44.60
C GLY A 271 -1.73 -46.44 -45.87
N ARG A 272 -1.51 -47.45 -46.72
CA ARG A 272 -2.25 -47.65 -47.96
C ARG A 272 -3.75 -47.90 -47.67
N SER A 273 -4.63 -47.24 -48.42
CA SER A 273 -6.08 -47.42 -48.30
C SER A 273 -6.47 -48.84 -48.66
N VAL A 274 -7.35 -49.44 -47.86
CA VAL A 274 -7.99 -50.74 -48.14
C VAL A 274 -9.48 -50.48 -48.28
N GLU A 275 -10.06 -50.91 -49.40
CA GLU A 275 -11.50 -50.80 -49.63
C GLU A 275 -12.25 -51.88 -48.85
N ASP A 276 -13.26 -51.47 -48.09
CA ASP A 276 -14.10 -52.41 -47.37
C ASP A 276 -15.13 -53.06 -48.31
N PRO A 277 -15.11 -54.41 -48.50
CA PRO A 277 -15.93 -55.09 -49.50
C PRO A 277 -17.46 -54.99 -49.31
N LYS A 278 -17.91 -54.48 -48.16
CA LYS A 278 -19.34 -54.39 -47.79
C LYS A 278 -19.92 -52.99 -47.97
N THR A 279 -19.10 -51.95 -47.89
CA THR A 279 -19.52 -50.55 -47.89
C THR A 279 -18.95 -49.77 -49.07
N GLY A 280 -17.90 -50.28 -49.73
CA GLY A 280 -17.26 -49.63 -50.88
C GLY A 280 -16.49 -48.35 -50.53
N ILE A 281 -16.25 -48.10 -49.23
CA ILE A 281 -15.53 -46.93 -48.72
C ILE A 281 -14.07 -47.33 -48.45
N GLY A 282 -13.12 -46.47 -48.80
CA GLY A 282 -11.70 -46.69 -48.56
C GLY A 282 -11.30 -46.29 -47.15
N VAL A 283 -10.74 -47.21 -46.36
CA VAL A 283 -10.25 -46.93 -44.99
C VAL A 283 -8.72 -46.87 -44.98
N LYS A 284 -8.16 -45.79 -44.43
CA LYS A 284 -6.72 -45.65 -44.16
C LYS A 284 -6.45 -45.82 -42.68
N LYS A 285 -5.43 -46.61 -42.36
CA LYS A 285 -4.97 -46.84 -40.99
C LYS A 285 -3.62 -46.19 -40.73
N CYS A 286 -3.48 -45.46 -39.63
CA CYS A 286 -2.21 -44.89 -39.21
C CYS A 286 -1.26 -46.02 -38.74
N VAL A 287 -0.02 -46.00 -39.24
CA VAL A 287 0.96 -47.09 -39.00
C VAL A 287 1.43 -47.13 -37.54
N ASP A 288 1.48 -45.98 -36.86
CA ASP A 288 2.09 -45.87 -35.54
C ASP A 288 1.09 -46.07 -34.39
N CYS A 289 -0.16 -45.64 -34.56
CA CYS A 289 -1.19 -45.71 -33.51
C CYS A 289 -2.42 -46.55 -33.85
N GLY A 290 -2.57 -46.98 -35.11
CA GLY A 290 -3.70 -47.80 -35.54
C GLY A 290 -5.05 -47.08 -35.64
N MET A 291 -5.08 -45.74 -35.62
CA MET A 291 -6.30 -44.96 -35.89
C MET A 291 -6.75 -45.18 -37.35
N GLU A 292 -8.06 -45.27 -37.58
CA GLU A 292 -8.66 -45.54 -38.90
C GLU A 292 -9.50 -44.33 -39.33
N VAL A 293 -9.38 -43.93 -40.60
CA VAL A 293 -10.11 -42.81 -41.20
C VAL A 293 -10.70 -43.26 -42.53
N GLU A 294 -12.00 -43.03 -42.71
CA GLU A 294 -12.74 -43.28 -43.94
C GLU A 294 -12.54 -42.13 -44.94
N GLU A 295 -12.14 -42.46 -46.17
CA GLU A 295 -12.08 -41.52 -47.29
C GLU A 295 -13.23 -41.78 -48.26
N LEU A 296 -14.05 -40.76 -48.48
CA LEU A 296 -15.08 -40.72 -49.51
C LEU A 296 -14.53 -39.92 -50.70
N GLU A 297 -14.24 -40.58 -51.81
CA GLU A 297 -13.93 -39.90 -53.08
C GLU A 297 -15.25 -39.41 -53.72
N PHE A 298 -15.37 -38.10 -53.94
CA PHE A 298 -16.48 -37.47 -54.68
C PHE A 298 -16.08 -37.19 -56.14
#